data_AF-A0A941ZEH7-F1
#
_entry.id   AF-A0A941ZEH7-F1
#
_cell.length_a   1.000
_cell.length_b   1.000
_cell.length_c   1.000
_cell.angle_alpha   90.00
_cell.angle_beta   90.00
_cell.angle_gamma   90.00
#
_symmetry.space_group_name_H-M   'P 1'
#
loop_
_entity.id
_entity.type
_entity.pdbx_description
1 polymer ?
#
loop_
_entity_poly.entity_id
_entity_poly.type
_entity_poly.pdbx_seq_one_letter_code
_entity_poly.pdbx_strand_id
1 'polypeptide(L)'
;ASVKTARILFMIAGAKLLTGTTSVESLTRALGSLLKPLQHAGIPVNEFLSTMGLTIKSLPVLKEQFLSMYRERLQQGNIRGFRYRAKIMSAFLLPLFVKSIQAPEQFFEEKQGDEKQIS
;
A
#
# COMPACT_ATOMS: atom_id res chain seq x y z
N ALA A 1 24.75 -14.10 -26.39
CA ALA A 1 23.74 -14.54 -25.40
C ALA A 1 24.01 -13.99 -24.00
N SER A 2 25.25 -14.06 -23.50
CA SER A 2 25.62 -13.73 -22.11
C SER A 2 25.36 -12.29 -21.65
N VAL A 3 25.49 -11.28 -22.53
CA VAL A 3 25.25 -9.86 -22.18
C VAL A 3 23.79 -9.57 -21.82
N LYS A 4 22.82 -10.25 -22.47
CA LYS A 4 21.40 -10.07 -22.16
C LYS A 4 21.05 -10.66 -20.78
N THR A 5 21.61 -11.83 -20.47
CA THR A 5 21.46 -12.47 -19.16
C THR A 5 22.08 -11.62 -18.04
N ALA A 6 23.29 -11.09 -18.26
CA ALA A 6 23.94 -10.21 -17.29
C ALA A 6 23.16 -8.90 -17.05
N ARG A 7 22.60 -8.28 -18.10
CA ARG A 7 21.76 -7.07 -17.99
C ARG A 7 20.52 -7.33 -17.14
N ILE A 8 19.82 -8.44 -17.38
CA ILE A 8 18.63 -8.81 -16.61
C ILE A 8 19.00 -9.10 -15.16
N LEU A 9 20.09 -9.84 -14.93
CA LEU A 9 20.58 -10.15 -13.59
C LEU A 9 20.95 -8.88 -12.80
N PHE A 10 21.67 -7.95 -13.43
CA PHE A 10 22.03 -6.66 -12.82
C PHE A 10 20.79 -5.80 -12.53
N MET A 11 19.81 -5.77 -13.44
CA MET A 11 18.58 -5.00 -13.22
C MET A 11 17.74 -5.57 -12.06
N ILE A 12 17.62 -6.91 -11.96
CA ILE A 12 16.92 -7.57 -10.86
C ILE A 12 17.67 -7.35 -9.55
N ALA A 13 18.99 -7.54 -9.53
CA ALA A 13 19.82 -7.34 -8.34
C ALA A 13 19.74 -5.88 -7.84
N GLY A 14 19.83 -4.90 -8.75
CA GLY A 14 19.66 -3.48 -8.43
C GLY A 14 18.28 -3.16 -7.86
N ALA A 15 17.20 -3.68 -8.45
CA ALA A 15 15.85 -3.49 -7.94
C ALA A 15 15.64 -4.14 -6.56
N LYS A 16 16.18 -5.34 -6.33
CA LYS A 16 16.12 -6.03 -5.03
C LYS A 16 16.89 -5.26 -3.96
N LEU A 17 18.10 -4.78 -4.28
CA LEU A 17 18.89 -3.95 -3.37
C LEU A 17 18.13 -2.67 -3.04
N LEU A 18 17.59 -1.95 -4.03
CA LEU A 18 16.84 -0.72 -3.82
C LEU A 18 15.61 -0.92 -2.93
N THR A 19 14.77 -1.94 -3.20
CA THR A 19 13.59 -2.26 -2.39
C THR A 19 13.98 -2.79 -1.00
N GLY A 20 15.11 -3.46 -0.89
CA GLY A 20 15.56 -4.08 0.36
C GLY A 20 16.26 -3.10 1.32
N THR A 21 16.96 -2.08 0.80
CA THR A 21 17.73 -1.14 1.63
C THR A 21 17.07 0.23 1.79
N THR A 22 16.04 0.54 1.00
CA THR A 22 15.37 1.85 1.05
C THR A 22 14.05 1.77 1.83
N SER A 23 13.88 2.63 2.84
CA SER A 23 12.57 2.82 3.47
C SER A 23 11.61 3.53 2.50
N VAL A 24 10.35 3.13 2.51
CA VAL A 24 9.31 3.71 1.63
C VAL A 24 9.23 5.24 1.77
N GLU A 25 9.45 5.77 2.97
CA GLU A 25 9.49 7.21 3.25
C GLU A 25 10.64 7.91 2.52
N SER A 26 11.83 7.32 2.55
CA SER A 26 13.01 7.89 1.88
C SER A 26 12.83 7.87 0.37
N LEU A 27 12.23 6.81 -0.17
CA LEU A 27 11.88 6.70 -1.59
C LEU A 27 10.86 7.77 -1.99
N THR A 28 9.85 8.01 -1.14
CA THR A 28 8.80 9.01 -1.37
C THR A 28 9.38 10.44 -1.35
N ARG A 29 10.29 10.75 -0.42
CA ARG A 29 11.00 12.03 -0.39
C ARG A 29 11.90 12.24 -1.61
N ALA A 30 12.63 11.21 -2.04
CA ALA A 30 13.46 11.26 -3.25
C ALA A 30 12.59 11.49 -4.49
N LEU A 31 11.46 10.79 -4.62
CA LEU A 31 10.49 11.01 -5.69
C LEU A 31 9.99 12.46 -5.70
N GLY A 32 9.73 13.07 -4.55
CA GLY A 32 9.37 14.48 -4.47
C GLY A 32 10.44 15.43 -4.97
N SER A 33 11.71 15.18 -4.63
CA SER A 33 12.82 15.97 -5.16
C SER A 33 12.93 15.86 -6.69
N LEU A 34 12.67 14.68 -7.25
CA LEU A 34 12.65 14.45 -8.70
C LEU A 34 11.43 15.08 -9.38
N LEU A 35 10.29 15.18 -8.68
CA LEU A 35 9.04 15.74 -9.18
C LEU A 35 8.91 17.26 -8.94
N LYS A 36 9.80 17.88 -8.14
CA LYS A 36 9.89 19.35 -7.97
C LYS A 36 9.89 20.16 -9.28
N PRO A 37 10.65 19.82 -10.33
CA PRO A 37 10.57 20.56 -11.60
C PRO A 37 9.18 20.49 -12.24
N LEU A 38 8.42 19.42 -11.99
CA LEU A 38 7.06 19.25 -12.49
C LEU A 38 6.02 20.02 -11.66
N GLN A 39 6.35 20.41 -10.42
CA GLN A 39 5.54 21.33 -9.62
C GLN A 39 5.38 22.69 -10.30
N HIS A 40 6.34 23.09 -11.15
CA HIS A 40 6.25 24.33 -11.93
C HIS A 40 5.13 24.31 -12.97
N ALA A 41 4.56 23.13 -13.30
CA ALA A 41 3.40 22.97 -14.16
C ALA A 41 2.06 23.04 -13.40
N GLY A 42 2.07 23.41 -12.11
CA GLY A 42 0.86 23.54 -11.28
C GLY A 42 0.35 22.24 -10.65
N ILE A 43 1.15 21.17 -10.68
CA ILE A 43 0.77 19.88 -10.08
C ILE A 43 1.11 19.87 -8.58
N PRO A 44 0.16 19.57 -7.68
CA PRO A 44 0.40 19.46 -6.24
C PRO A 44 1.15 18.19 -5.86
N VAL A 45 2.47 18.20 -6.06
CA VAL A 45 3.34 17.04 -5.79
C VAL A 45 3.47 16.75 -4.29
N ASN A 46 3.56 17.77 -3.46
CA ASN A 46 3.75 17.61 -2.01
C ASN A 46 2.55 16.92 -1.35
N GLU A 47 1.33 17.34 -1.69
CA GLU A 47 0.11 16.72 -1.18
C GLU A 47 -0.01 15.26 -1.64
N PHE A 48 0.29 14.99 -2.92
CA PHE A 48 0.28 13.62 -3.45
C PHE A 48 1.21 12.68 -2.67
N LEU A 49 2.44 13.12 -2.38
CA LEU A 49 3.42 12.33 -1.64
C LEU A 49 3.00 12.12 -0.19
N SER A 50 2.44 13.14 0.45
CA SER A 50 1.88 13.03 1.81
C SER A 50 0.72 12.03 1.86
N THR A 51 -0.23 12.10 0.93
CA THR A 51 -1.35 11.14 0.85
C THR A 51 -0.84 9.72 0.54
N MET A 52 0.15 9.57 -0.33
CA MET A 52 0.77 8.27 -0.64
C MET A 52 1.43 7.66 0.60
N GLY A 53 2.20 8.44 1.35
CA GLY A 53 2.84 7.98 2.60
C GLY A 53 1.83 7.50 3.63
N LEU A 54 0.77 8.28 3.86
CA LEU A 54 -0.35 7.91 4.73
C LEU A 54 -1.04 6.63 4.26
N THR A 55 -1.26 6.50 2.95
CA THR A 55 -1.94 5.33 2.36
C THR A 55 -1.12 4.06 2.49
N ILE A 56 0.20 4.12 2.32
CA ILE A 56 1.05 2.92 2.49
C ILE A 56 1.05 2.47 3.96
N LYS A 57 0.95 3.40 4.91
CA LYS A 57 0.83 3.09 6.33
C LYS A 57 -0.54 2.50 6.70
N SER A 58 -1.61 2.86 5.99
CA SER A 58 -2.97 2.33 6.24
C SER A 58 -3.23 0.96 5.59
N LEU A 59 -2.45 0.59 4.57
CA LEU A 59 -2.57 -0.70 3.87
C LEU A 59 -2.38 -1.93 4.80
N PRO A 60 -1.41 -1.97 5.73
CA PRO A 60 -1.28 -3.03 6.74
C PRO A 60 -2.57 -3.25 7.55
N VAL A 61 -3.18 -2.17 8.05
CA VAL A 61 -4.42 -2.24 8.82
C VAL A 61 -5.57 -2.79 7.96
N LEU A 62 -5.71 -2.33 6.72
CA LEU A 62 -6.69 -2.85 5.78
C LEU A 62 -6.51 -4.36 5.54
N LYS A 63 -5.25 -4.80 5.38
CA LYS A 63 -4.91 -6.21 5.21
C LYS A 63 -5.31 -7.04 6.43
N GLU A 64 -5.06 -6.56 7.64
CA GLU A 64 -5.44 -7.26 8.87
C GLU A 64 -6.95 -7.41 9.01
N GLN A 65 -7.71 -6.35 8.75
CA GLN A 65 -9.19 -6.39 8.76
C GLN A 65 -9.74 -7.34 7.69
N PHE A 66 -9.18 -7.31 6.48
CA PHE A 66 -9.55 -8.27 5.44
C PHE A 66 -9.25 -9.70 5.87
N LEU A 67 -8.11 -9.94 6.52
CA LEU A 67 -7.70 -11.27 6.96
C LEU A 67 -8.60 -11.82 8.08
N SER A 68 -9.05 -10.98 9.02
CA SER A 68 -9.96 -11.40 10.08
C SER A 68 -11.32 -11.82 9.51
N MET A 69 -11.90 -10.99 8.64
CA MET A 69 -13.13 -11.32 7.91
C MET A 69 -12.96 -12.61 7.09
N TYR A 70 -11.82 -12.76 6.41
CA TYR A 70 -11.49 -13.96 5.65
C TYR A 70 -11.49 -15.23 6.52
N ARG A 71 -10.85 -15.16 7.70
CA ARG A 71 -10.78 -16.26 8.66
C ARG A 71 -12.14 -16.63 9.25
N GLU A 72 -12.99 -15.66 9.54
CA GLU A 72 -14.35 -15.92 10.05
C GLU A 72 -15.19 -16.71 9.04
N ARG A 73 -15.15 -16.37 7.75
CA ARG A 73 -15.90 -17.12 6.72
C ARG A 73 -15.32 -18.50 6.44
N LEU A 74 -14.01 -18.68 6.61
CA LEU A 74 -13.38 -20.00 6.56
C LEU A 74 -13.96 -20.94 7.63
N GLN A 75 -14.19 -20.42 8.85
CA GLN A 75 -14.75 -21.19 9.96
C GLN A 75 -16.25 -21.51 9.78
N GLN A 76 -17.01 -20.63 9.14
CA GLN A 76 -18.43 -20.85 8.83
C GLN A 76 -18.69 -21.98 7.80
N GLY A 77 -17.63 -22.53 7.21
CA GLY A 77 -17.69 -23.78 6.48
C GLY A 77 -18.14 -23.64 5.02
N ASN A 78 -17.42 -24.36 4.17
CA ASN A 78 -17.73 -24.69 2.77
C ASN A 78 -17.19 -23.78 1.67
N ILE A 79 -15.90 -23.44 1.69
CA ILE A 79 -15.19 -22.94 0.48
C ILE A 79 -14.90 -24.07 -0.53
N ARG A 80 -15.93 -24.80 -0.97
CA ARG A 80 -15.80 -25.74 -2.09
C ARG A 80 -16.44 -25.17 -3.34
N GLY A 81 -15.63 -25.05 -4.40
CA GLY A 81 -16.07 -24.61 -5.73
C GLY A 81 -15.81 -23.12 -6.02
N PHE A 82 -15.67 -22.82 -7.31
CA PHE A 82 -15.38 -21.47 -7.82
C PHE A 82 -16.52 -20.47 -7.52
N ARG A 83 -17.77 -20.90 -7.66
CA ARG A 83 -18.96 -20.05 -7.41
C ARG A 83 -19.04 -19.54 -5.97
N TYR A 84 -18.68 -20.38 -5.00
CA TYR A 84 -18.72 -19.99 -3.59
C TYR A 84 -17.53 -19.07 -3.22
N ARG A 85 -16.35 -19.27 -3.82
CA ARG A 85 -15.21 -18.34 -3.69
C ARG A 85 -15.57 -16.93 -4.19
N ALA A 86 -16.22 -16.83 -5.35
CA ALA A 86 -16.68 -15.55 -5.89
C ALA A 86 -17.71 -14.88 -4.96
N LYS A 87 -18.67 -15.66 -4.43
CA LYS A 87 -19.68 -15.16 -3.48
C LYS A 87 -19.04 -14.64 -2.19
N ILE A 88 -18.03 -15.33 -1.68
CA ILE A 88 -17.27 -14.89 -0.51
C ILE A 88 -16.54 -13.57 -0.78
N MET A 89 -15.81 -13.47 -1.90
CA MET A 89 -15.05 -12.27 -2.24
C MET A 89 -15.97 -11.05 -2.38
N SER A 90 -17.13 -11.21 -3.02
CA SER A 90 -18.16 -10.17 -3.10
C SER A 90 -18.75 -9.82 -1.72
N ALA A 91 -19.01 -10.82 -0.88
CA ALA A 91 -19.54 -10.62 0.47
C ALA A 91 -18.54 -9.94 1.43
N PHE A 92 -17.23 -9.95 1.13
CA PHE A 92 -16.21 -9.18 1.86
C PHE A 92 -16.05 -7.76 1.36
N LEU A 93 -16.22 -7.56 0.05
CA LEU A 93 -16.06 -6.25 -0.56
C LEU A 93 -17.07 -5.26 0.01
N LEU A 94 -18.33 -5.68 0.20
CA LEU A 94 -19.40 -4.83 0.72
C LEU A 94 -19.12 -4.27 2.14
N PRO A 95 -18.81 -5.09 3.17
CA PRO A 95 -18.48 -4.58 4.50
C PRO A 95 -17.18 -3.77 4.53
N LEU A 96 -16.15 -4.13 3.73
CA LEU A 96 -14.95 -3.30 3.60
C LEU A 96 -15.29 -1.91 3.04
N PHE A 97 -16.11 -1.88 1.99
CA PHE A 97 -16.46 -0.65 1.28
C PHE A 97 -17.27 0.29 2.18
N VAL A 98 -18.27 -0.24 2.89
CA VAL A 98 -19.07 0.55 3.84
C VAL A 98 -18.18 1.10 4.96
N LYS A 99 -17.28 0.28 5.54
CA LYS A 99 -16.33 0.76 6.55
C LYS A 99 -15.42 1.88 6.03
N SER A 100 -14.90 1.74 4.81
CA SER A 100 -14.03 2.75 4.17
C SER A 100 -14.73 4.09 3.93
N ILE A 101 -16.02 4.09 3.66
CA ILE A 101 -16.80 5.31 3.43
C ILE A 101 -17.30 5.92 4.74
N GLN A 102 -17.70 5.08 5.70
CA GLN A 102 -18.32 5.55 6.94
C GLN A 102 -17.32 6.10 7.96
N ALA A 103 -16.11 5.54 7.98
CA ALA A 103 -15.06 6.02 8.87
C ALA A 103 -13.72 6.01 8.13
N PRO A 104 -13.52 6.89 7.12
CA PRO A 104 -12.23 7.06 6.47
C PRO A 104 -11.13 7.39 7.48
N GLU A 105 -11.45 8.12 8.54
CA GLU A 105 -10.55 8.45 9.64
C GLU A 105 -9.93 7.20 10.28
N GLN A 106 -10.63 6.06 10.37
CA GLN A 106 -10.02 4.83 10.92
C GLN A 106 -8.85 4.30 10.05
N PHE A 107 -8.79 4.71 8.78
CA PHE A 107 -7.70 4.40 7.85
C PHE A 107 -6.63 5.51 7.83
N PHE A 108 -6.98 6.75 8.16
CA PHE A 108 -6.08 7.91 8.12
C PHE A 108 -5.54 8.33 9.50
N GLU A 109 -6.14 7.89 10.61
CA GLU A 109 -5.80 8.22 12.00
C GLU A 109 -4.89 7.19 12.68
N GLU A 110 -3.95 6.56 11.95
CA GLU A 110 -2.75 6.06 12.64
C GLU A 110 -1.79 7.21 12.93
N LYS A 111 -2.32 8.09 13.80
CA LYS A 111 -1.72 9.13 14.62
C LYS A 111 -0.32 9.56 14.20
N GLN A 112 -0.25 10.81 13.77
CA GLN A 112 0.74 11.82 14.12
C GLN A 112 1.38 11.56 15.51
N GLY A 113 2.32 10.61 15.57
CA GLY A 113 2.99 10.16 16.78
C GLY A 113 4.51 10.32 16.71
N ASP A 114 5.04 10.74 15.56
CA ASP A 114 6.49 10.90 15.35
C ASP A 114 6.89 12.33 14.95
N GLU A 115 5.98 13.31 15.08
CA GLU A 115 6.31 14.74 14.93
C GLU A 115 6.47 15.45 16.29
N LYS A 116 6.71 14.68 17.37
CA LYS A 116 7.04 15.21 18.71
C LYS A 116 8.34 14.62 19.29
N GLN A 117 9.29 14.24 18.44
CA GLN A 117 10.65 13.88 18.87
C GLN A 117 11.77 14.49 18.02
N ILE A 118 11.52 15.66 17.41
CA ILE A 118 12.61 16.52 16.95
C ILE A 118 12.25 17.96 17.36
N SER A 119 12.42 18.23 18.66
CA SER A 119 12.63 19.58 19.18
C SER A 119 13.89 19.57 20.02
#